data_AF-A0A2W7RXQ0-F1
#
_entry.id   AF-A0A2W7RXQ0-F1
#
_cell.length_a   1.000
_cell.length_b   1.000
_cell.length_c   1.000
_cell.angle_alpha   90.00
_cell.angle_beta   90.00
_cell.angle_gamma   90.00
#
_symmetry.space_group_name_H-M   'P 1'
#
loop_
_entity.id
_entity.type
_entity.pdbx_description
1 polymer ?
#
loop_
_entity_poly.entity_id
_entity_poly.type
_entity_poly.pdbx_seq_one_letter_code
_entity_poly.pdbx_strand_id
1 'polypeptide(L)' 'MNLYLSLLDRMEKGEKENPSIGIILCADKDHLDVEIALQDINKPIGVAEYQLLLPKEQLQALIVNEINESENDSE' A
#
# COMPACT_ATOMS: atom_id res chain seq x y z
N MET A 1 1.92 4.57 9.07
CA MET A 1 0.59 4.24 8.47
C MET A 1 -0.56 5.07 9.04
N ASN A 2 -0.60 5.35 10.35
CA ASN A 2 -1.68 6.17 10.96
C ASN A 2 -1.93 7.52 10.30
N LEU A 3 -0.89 8.19 9.80
CA LEU A 3 -1.02 9.45 9.08
C LEU A 3 -1.95 9.32 7.87
N TYR A 4 -1.70 8.35 6.98
CA TYR A 4 -2.46 8.16 5.75
C TYR A 4 -3.92 7.83 6.02
N LEU A 5 -4.20 6.90 6.93
CA LEU A 5 -5.58 6.59 7.31
C LEU A 5 -6.29 7.79 7.95
N SER A 6 -5.57 8.61 8.73
CA SER A 6 -6.16 9.80 9.35
C SER A 6 -6.41 10.93 8.36
N LEU A 7 -5.57 11.05 7.33
CA LEU A 7 -5.82 11.98 6.23
C LEU A 7 -7.03 11.53 5.41
N LEU A 8 -7.10 10.25 5.05
CA LEU A 8 -8.22 9.69 4.29
C LEU A 8 -9.55 9.85 5.04
N ASP A 9 -9.57 9.53 6.34
CA ASP A 9 -10.73 9.71 7.21
C ASP A 9 -11.18 11.18 7.31
N ARG A 10 -10.29 12.15 7.09
CA ARG A 10 -10.60 13.59 7.22
C ARG A 10 -10.92 14.26 5.89
N MET A 11 -10.32 13.80 4.80
CA MET A 11 -10.40 14.45 3.50
C MET A 11 -11.48 13.83 2.62
N GLU A 12 -11.62 12.50 2.64
CA GLU A 12 -12.43 11.78 1.66
C GLU A 12 -13.60 11.00 2.27
N LYS A 13 -13.52 10.62 3.56
CA LYS A 13 -14.53 9.78 4.19
C LYS A 13 -15.86 10.51 4.39
N GLY A 14 -16.94 9.92 3.90
CA GLY A 14 -18.31 10.39 4.09
C GLY A 14 -18.88 10.11 5.49
N GLU A 15 -19.94 10.83 5.89
CA GLU A 15 -20.52 10.75 7.24
C GLU A 15 -21.07 9.36 7.61
N LYS A 16 -21.45 8.55 6.62
CA LYS A 16 -22.02 7.20 6.83
C LYS A 16 -21.05 6.06 6.49
N GLU A 17 -19.80 6.39 6.22
CA GLU A 17 -18.79 5.41 5.85
C GLU A 17 -18.02 4.89 7.06
N ASN A 18 -17.63 3.62 6.97
CA ASN A 18 -16.81 2.97 7.99
C ASN A 18 -15.40 3.60 8.03
N PRO A 19 -14.68 3.47 9.16
CA PRO A 19 -13.29 3.92 9.25
C PRO A 19 -12.41 3.32 8.15
N SER A 20 -11.46 4.11 7.65
CA SER A 20 -10.49 3.66 6.64
C SER A 20 -9.69 2.46 7.13
N ILE A 21 -9.51 1.45 6.27
CA ILE A 21 -8.74 0.24 6.56
C ILE A 21 -7.38 0.33 5.85
N GLY A 22 -6.31 0.08 6.59
CA GLY A 22 -4.96 -0.02 6.03
C GLY A 22 -4.63 -1.46 5.66
N ILE A 23 -4.09 -1.67 4.47
CA ILE A 23 -3.54 -2.98 4.07
C ILE A 23 -2.07 -2.78 3.74
N ILE A 24 -1.21 -3.57 4.38
CA ILE A 24 0.22 -3.62 4.08
C ILE A 24 0.50 -4.94 3.36
N LEU A 25 1.08 -4.84 2.17
CA LEU A 25 1.49 -5.97 1.36
C LEU A 25 3.01 -6.15 1.51
N CYS A 26 3.44 -7.29 2.03
CA CYS A 26 4.86 -7.62 2.23
C CYS A 26 5.31 -8.71 1.25
N ALA A 27 6.56 -8.61 0.76
CA ALA A 27 7.14 -9.56 -0.20
C ALA A 27 7.61 -10.86 0.46
N ASP A 28 7.98 -10.76 1.74
CA ASP A 28 8.33 -11.86 2.62
C ASP A 28 7.88 -11.47 4.02
N LYS A 29 7.58 -12.47 4.85
CA LYS A 29 6.85 -12.30 6.09
C LYS A 29 7.74 -12.58 7.29
N ASP A 30 8.61 -11.63 7.62
CA ASP A 30 9.06 -11.50 9.01
C ASP A 30 7.92 -10.87 9.83
N HIS A 31 6.94 -11.71 10.12
CA HIS A 31 5.70 -11.39 10.83
C HIS A 31 5.93 -10.67 12.17
N LEU A 32 6.98 -11.04 12.89
CA LEU A 32 7.21 -10.64 14.27
C LEU A 32 7.47 -9.14 14.39
N ASP A 33 8.36 -8.61 13.56
CA ASP A 33 8.72 -7.18 13.58
C ASP A 33 7.53 -6.31 13.16
N VAL A 34 6.75 -6.79 12.20
CA VAL A 34 5.55 -6.09 11.72
C VAL A 34 4.44 -6.09 12.77
N GLU A 35 4.19 -7.22 13.44
CA GLU A 35 3.21 -7.29 14.53
C GLU A 35 3.60 -6.35 15.69
N ILE A 36 4.87 -6.35 16.09
CA ILE A 36 5.38 -5.44 17.15
C ILE A 36 5.24 -3.98 16.72
N ALA A 37 5.60 -3.62 15.48
CA ALA A 37 5.51 -2.26 14.98
C ALA A 37 4.06 -1.74 14.87
N LEU A 38 3.10 -2.63 14.70
CA LEU A 38 1.67 -2.30 14.58
C LEU A 38 0.91 -2.43 15.91
N GLN A 39 1.50 -3.00 16.95
CA GLN A 39 0.82 -3.29 18.23
C GLN A 39 0.21 -2.05 18.91
N ASP A 40 0.85 -0.88 18.77
CA ASP A 40 0.39 0.38 19.36
C ASP A 40 -0.52 1.20 18.41
N ILE A 41 -0.92 0.64 17.27
CA ILE A 41 -1.76 1.34 16.28
C ILE A 41 -3.24 0.99 16.50
N ASN A 42 -4.01 1.98 16.98
CA ASN A 42 -5.45 1.86 17.24
C ASN A 42 -6.35 1.92 15.97
N LYS A 43 -5.80 1.77 14.77
CA LYS A 43 -6.55 1.79 13.50
C LYS A 43 -6.58 0.40 12.87
N PRO A 44 -7.65 0.03 12.14
CA PRO A 44 -7.74 -1.28 11.51
C PRO A 44 -6.67 -1.41 10.41
N ILE A 45 -5.61 -2.17 10.68
CA ILE A 45 -4.54 -2.46 9.74
C ILE A 45 -4.40 -3.97 9.61
N GLY A 46 -4.48 -4.47 8.37
CA GLY A 46 -4.18 -5.85 8.02
C GLY A 46 -2.83 -5.95 7.31
N VAL A 47 -2.11 -7.04 7.54
CA VAL A 47 -0.87 -7.35 6.84
C VAL A 47 -1.00 -8.68 6.12
N ALA A 48 -0.70 -8.68 4.83
CA ALA A 48 -0.73 -9.88 4.00
C ALA A 48 0.56 -9.99 3.19
N GLU A 49 0.99 -11.22 2.96
CA GLU A 49 2.02 -11.49 1.95
C GLU A 49 1.38 -11.39 0.58
N TYR A 50 2.03 -10.71 -0.36
CA TYR A 50 1.56 -10.68 -1.74
C TYR A 50 2.29 -11.73 -2.56
N GLN A 51 1.55 -12.40 -3.45
CA GLN A 51 2.15 -13.29 -4.43
C GLN A 51 2.33 -12.53 -5.73
N LEU A 52 3.56 -12.51 -6.25
CA LEU A 52 3.83 -11.94 -7.55
C LEU A 52 3.27 -12.88 -8.62
N LEU A 53 2.06 -12.60 -9.10
CA LEU A 53 1.41 -13.36 -10.18
C LEU A 53 1.99 -13.03 -11.57
N LEU A 54 2.77 -11.95 -11.66
CA LEU A 54 3.36 -11.48 -12.92
C LEU A 54 4.74 -12.10 -13.13
N PRO A 55 4.97 -12.75 -14.30
CA PRO A 55 6.31 -13.15 -14.70
C PRO A 55 7.25 -11.93 -14.69
N LYS A 56 8.48 -12.13 -14.21
CA LYS A 56 9.49 -11.06 -14.04
C LYS A 56 9.67 -10.18 -15.28
N GLU A 57 9.58 -10.77 -16.47
CA GLU A 57 9.72 -10.09 -17.76
C GLU A 57 8.55 -9.12 -18.04
N GLN A 58 7.31 -9.53 -17.73
CA GLN A 58 6.12 -8.69 -17.93
C GLN A 58 6.14 -7.51 -16.96
N LEU A 59 6.54 -7.75 -15.71
CA LEU A 59 6.67 -6.68 -14.72
C LEU A 59 7.76 -5.68 -15.12
N GLN A 60 8.91 -6.15 -15.64
CA GLN A 60 9.95 -5.27 -16.15
C GLN A 60 9.46 -4.40 -17.31
N ALA A 61 8.73 -4.99 -18.26
CA ALA A 61 8.18 -4.24 -19.38
C ALA A 61 7.20 -3.14 -18.92
N LEU A 62 6.30 -3.46 -17.97
CA LEU A 62 5.36 -2.48 -17.40
C LEU A 62 6.09 -1.34 -16.69
N ILE A 63 7.09 -1.65 -15.86
CA ILE A 63 7.86 -0.63 -15.14
C ILE A 63 8.62 0.29 -16.12
N VAL A 64 9.25 -0.28 -17.15
CA VAL A 64 9.97 0.50 -18.17
C VAL A 64 9.02 1.41 -18.92
N ASN A 65 7.83 0.93 -19.29
CA ASN A 65 6.83 1.74 -19.99
C ASN A 65 6.35 2.91 -19.12
N GLU A 66 6.04 2.68 -17.84
CA GLU A 66 5.57 3.74 -16.93
C GLU A 66 6.65 4.81 -16.68
N ILE A 67 7.92 4.39 -16.54
CA ILE A 67 9.05 5.31 -16.39
C ILE A 67 9.16 6.20 -17.63
N ASN A 68 9.10 5.60 -18.82
CA ASN A 68 9.17 6.35 -20.07
C ASN A 68 7.97 7.31 -20.23
N GLU A 69 6.76 6.92 -19.82
CA GLU A 69 5.59 7.81 -19.84
C GLU A 69 5.77 9.00 -18.89
N SER A 70 6.32 8.78 -17.69
CA SER A 70 6.61 9.86 -16.75
C SER A 70 7.71 10.84 -17.20
N GLU A 71 8.66 10.38 -18.02
CA GLU A 71 9.71 11.23 -18.61
C GLU A 71 9.18 12.04 -19.81
N ASN A 72 8.24 11.50 -20.59
CA ASN A 72 7.66 12.19 -21.75
C ASN A 72 6.62 13.25 -21.38
N ASP A 73 6.02 13.20 -20.18
CA ASP A 73 5.12 14.26 -19.67
C ASP A 73 5.89 15.51 -19.17
N SER A 74 7.23 15.46 -19.16
CA SER A 74 8.10 16.56 -18.73
C SER A 74 8.74 17.36 -19.89
N GLU A 75 8.42 17.05 -21.16
CA GLU A 75 8.84 17.81 -22.35
C GLU A 75 7.70 18.62 -23.00
#